data_AF-A0A1L6MW98-F1
#
_entry.id   AF-A0A1L6MW98-F1
#
_cell.length_a   1.000
_cell.length_b   1.000
_cell.length_c   1.000
_cell.angle_alpha   90.00
_cell.angle_beta   90.00
_cell.angle_gamma   90.00
#
_symmetry.space_group_name_H-M   'P 1'
#
loop_
_entity.id
_entity.type
_entity.pdbx_description
1 polymer ?
#
loop_
_entity_poly.entity_id
_entity_poly.type
_entity_poly.pdbx_seq_one_letter_code
_entity_poly.pdbx_strand_id
1 'polypeptide(L)'
;MRGKSFLVRLRVPPFLWLLTLGFPFFSACEDCRFDHVDDWYADDEESLIDSIERGKVIFVSSDAKDDGEGTKTSPMTLTAVVQKLANKRKMLDPLEEDKWFLLLCGTKYSVPLRLWGQLHSSLVVKGRYDCDTWEESDQIKTEIRVDGAGPALWLRGVKNVRIRNIDFFVGDGGQGESSIAGFVGFSSQVALMGVSLHAGRGGDGLDGREGESYDPPISLGGGDGVGVQGGKGAICQACNGICVNGGDGGNGVSSQQLPSSGMDACGGAKGGEMDDDHGSGPKKGEDGAHGVPGAGGKRKNGTLTINQHGLLVLPSGADGEDGSPGMGGGGGGGTYISGSGSGGGGGCGGCGGKKGEGGKSGGWSIGLVSFKNTELSLDNVKIGINKAGNGGKGGEGHDGQQGGPGGNGAGSSIKGANGGSGGNGGKGGSGAGGPGGFSVSILCNKTSQPAMRKVTYEEIGGWAGKGGPGGEGADKGEDGQVFRGLFSF
;
A
#
# COMPACT_ATOMS: atom_id res chain seq x y z
N MET A 1 7.00 -20.56 14.58
CA MET A 1 6.08 -19.47 14.98
C MET A 1 5.35 -18.99 13.73
N ARG A 2 4.06 -19.29 13.56
CA ARG A 2 3.27 -18.87 12.38
C ARG A 2 2.56 -17.55 12.73
N GLY A 3 3.00 -16.45 12.13
CA GLY A 3 2.38 -15.13 12.30
C GLY A 3 1.02 -15.09 11.61
N LYS A 4 -0.04 -14.82 12.38
CA LYS A 4 -1.38 -14.53 11.84
C LYS A 4 -1.49 -13.02 11.63
N SER A 5 -1.45 -12.59 10.38
CA SER A 5 -1.92 -11.26 9.98
C SER A 5 -3.45 -11.23 10.06
N PHE A 6 -4.05 -10.17 10.61
CA PHE A 6 -5.50 -10.05 10.77
C PHE A 6 -6.06 -9.05 9.77
N LEU A 7 -7.01 -9.48 8.94
CA LEU A 7 -7.65 -8.68 7.89
C LEU A 7 -8.93 -8.03 8.44
N VAL A 8 -9.06 -6.70 8.38
CA VAL A 8 -10.30 -5.97 8.71
C VAL A 8 -10.83 -5.28 7.47
N ARG A 9 -11.85 -5.88 6.82
CA ARG A 9 -12.52 -5.27 5.65
C ARG A 9 -13.42 -4.13 6.09
N LEU A 10 -13.01 -2.91 5.81
CA LEU A 10 -13.89 -1.74 5.82
C LEU A 10 -14.77 -1.79 4.57
N ARG A 11 -16.09 -1.88 4.76
CA ARG A 11 -17.06 -1.70 3.67
C ARG A 11 -17.56 -0.25 3.78
N VAL A 12 -17.02 0.64 2.95
CA VAL A 12 -17.58 1.99 2.79
C VAL A 12 -18.90 1.82 2.03
N PRO A 13 -20.06 2.19 2.60
CA PRO A 13 -21.32 2.08 1.87
C PRO A 13 -21.34 3.08 0.70
N PRO A 14 -21.87 2.71 -0.48
CA PRO A 14 -21.97 3.62 -1.60
C PRO A 14 -22.95 4.76 -1.29
N PHE A 15 -22.56 5.98 -1.66
CA PHE A 15 -23.33 7.21 -1.52
C PHE A 15 -24.76 7.04 -2.06
N LEU A 16 -25.75 7.13 -1.17
CA LEU A 16 -27.15 7.31 -1.52
C LEU A 16 -27.54 8.73 -1.11
N TRP A 17 -27.66 9.61 -2.11
CA TRP A 17 -28.35 10.89 -1.92
C TRP A 17 -29.83 10.58 -1.67
N LEU A 18 -30.31 10.81 -0.44
CA LEU A 18 -31.74 10.82 -0.15
C LEU A 18 -32.07 11.99 0.76
N LEU A 19 -33.00 12.80 0.26
CA LEU A 19 -33.57 14.00 0.87
C LEU A 19 -34.06 13.75 2.30
N THR A 20 -33.73 14.71 3.16
CA THR A 20 -34.52 15.27 4.27
C THR A 20 -35.82 14.54 4.63
N LEU A 21 -35.82 13.79 5.73
CA LEU A 21 -36.89 13.79 6.73
C LEU A 21 -36.28 13.41 8.08
N GLY A 22 -36.48 14.28 9.08
CA GLY A 22 -35.83 14.20 10.38
C GLY A 22 -36.37 13.09 11.27
N PHE A 23 -35.45 12.38 11.92
CA PHE A 23 -35.66 11.68 13.19
C PHE A 23 -34.34 11.66 13.96
N PRO A 24 -34.30 12.04 15.25
CA PRO A 24 -33.10 11.93 16.07
C PRO A 24 -33.05 10.51 16.66
N PHE A 25 -32.07 9.72 16.24
CA PHE A 25 -31.63 8.54 16.99
C PHE A 25 -30.31 8.87 17.67
N PHE A 26 -30.38 9.69 18.72
CA PHE A 26 -29.40 9.67 19.80
C PHE A 26 -29.92 8.67 20.83
N SER A 27 -29.53 7.39 20.70
CA SER A 27 -29.46 6.53 21.89
C SER A 27 -28.12 6.83 22.54
N ALA A 28 -28.12 7.88 23.36
CA ALA A 28 -27.06 8.10 24.32
C ALA A 28 -27.16 6.97 25.35
N CYS A 29 -26.09 6.20 25.51
CA CYS A 29 -25.91 5.35 26.69
C CYS A 29 -25.60 6.31 27.86
N GLU A 30 -26.63 6.80 28.54
CA GLU A 30 -26.51 7.73 29.67
C GLU A 30 -25.90 7.09 30.93
N ASP A 31 -25.72 5.76 30.96
CA ASP A 31 -25.23 5.00 32.13
C ASP A 31 -23.78 4.48 32.02
N CYS A 32 -22.98 4.97 31.07
CA CYS A 32 -21.52 4.76 31.07
C CYS A 32 -20.75 6.00 31.56
N ARG A 33 -21.28 6.70 32.58
CA ARG A 33 -20.50 7.72 33.28
C ARG A 33 -19.45 7.05 34.17
N PHE A 34 -18.21 7.03 33.70
CA PHE A 34 -17.05 6.88 34.57
C PHE A 34 -16.90 8.17 35.41
N ASP A 35 -17.64 8.28 36.51
CA ASP A 35 -17.56 9.40 37.45
C ASP A 35 -16.26 9.40 38.30
N HIS A 36 -15.31 8.48 38.07
CA HIS A 36 -14.12 8.29 38.92
C HIS A 36 -12.82 8.98 38.46
N VAL A 37 -12.84 9.84 37.44
CA VAL A 37 -11.58 10.47 36.97
C VAL A 37 -11.06 11.52 37.97
N ASP A 38 -11.93 12.17 38.74
CA ASP A 38 -11.50 13.16 39.74
C ASP A 38 -10.88 12.50 40.99
N ASP A 39 -11.33 11.31 41.36
CA ASP A 39 -10.74 10.53 42.47
C ASP A 39 -9.28 10.12 42.15
N TRP A 40 -8.96 9.89 40.88
CA TRP A 40 -7.61 9.48 40.47
C TRP A 40 -6.53 10.54 40.73
N TYR A 41 -6.87 11.83 40.64
CA TYR A 41 -5.92 12.92 40.89
C TYR A 41 -5.53 12.99 42.36
N ALA A 42 -6.51 12.90 43.26
CA ALA A 42 -6.28 12.95 44.70
C ALA A 42 -5.48 11.74 45.18
N ASP A 43 -5.84 10.53 44.71
CA ASP A 43 -5.13 9.29 45.03
C ASP A 43 -3.67 9.30 44.58
N ASP A 44 -3.33 10.02 43.51
CA ASP A 44 -1.96 10.12 43.00
C ASP A 44 -1.05 10.95 43.91
N GLU A 45 -1.51 12.09 44.41
CA GLU A 45 -0.65 12.99 45.20
C GLU A 45 -0.35 12.40 46.59
N GLU A 46 -1.36 11.83 47.26
CA GLU A 46 -1.18 11.22 48.58
C GLU A 46 -0.27 9.98 48.52
N SER A 47 -0.40 9.18 47.46
CA SER A 47 0.47 8.00 47.25
C SER A 47 1.87 8.32 46.74
N LEU A 48 2.10 9.51 46.14
CA LEU A 48 3.44 9.90 45.69
C LEU A 48 4.38 10.10 46.87
N ILE A 49 3.92 10.74 47.95
CA ILE A 49 4.73 10.98 49.15
C ILE A 49 5.17 9.64 49.77
N ASP A 50 4.23 8.72 49.99
CA ASP A 50 4.51 7.37 50.51
C ASP A 50 5.44 6.58 49.56
N SER A 51 5.28 6.75 48.24
CA SER A 51 6.13 6.09 47.25
C SER A 51 7.57 6.62 47.25
N ILE A 52 7.78 7.91 47.52
CA ILE A 52 9.13 8.49 47.67
C ILE A 52 9.84 7.83 48.86
N GLU A 53 9.16 7.73 50.00
CA GLU A 53 9.72 7.12 51.21
C GLU A 53 10.03 5.63 51.03
N ARG A 54 9.23 4.92 50.22
CA ARG A 54 9.43 3.50 49.90
C ARG A 54 10.36 3.24 48.71
N GLY A 55 10.95 4.28 48.10
CA GLY A 55 11.85 4.14 46.96
C GLY A 55 11.19 3.67 45.66
N LYS A 56 9.88 3.92 45.50
CA LYS A 56 9.04 3.52 44.34
C LYS A 56 8.92 4.63 43.29
N VAL A 57 9.88 5.55 43.29
CA VAL A 57 9.94 6.69 42.37
C VAL A 57 11.23 6.63 41.56
N ILE A 58 11.11 6.76 40.25
CA ILE A 58 12.23 6.81 39.32
C ILE A 58 12.26 8.20 38.68
N PHE A 59 13.39 8.88 38.83
CA PHE A 59 13.65 10.20 38.27
C PHE A 59 14.31 10.08 36.90
N VAL A 60 13.75 10.76 35.89
CA VAL A 60 14.16 10.67 34.49
C VAL A 60 14.54 12.04 33.95
N SER A 61 15.70 12.11 33.29
CA SER A 61 16.17 13.31 32.59
C SER A 61 16.74 12.98 31.21
N SER A 62 16.63 13.93 30.26
CA SER A 62 17.23 13.78 28.92
C SER A 62 18.75 13.74 28.95
N ASP A 63 19.34 14.42 29.94
CA ASP A 63 20.79 14.63 30.05
C ASP A 63 21.44 13.65 31.05
N ALA A 64 20.63 12.73 31.58
CA ALA A 64 21.06 11.66 32.46
C ALA A 64 21.93 10.61 31.75
N LYS A 65 22.51 9.70 32.54
CA LYS A 65 23.21 8.52 32.02
C LYS A 65 22.29 7.29 32.04
N ASP A 66 22.51 6.37 31.10
CA ASP A 66 21.74 5.13 31.00
C ASP A 66 21.93 4.22 32.24
N ASP A 67 23.09 4.30 32.88
CA ASP A 67 23.44 3.54 34.09
C ASP A 67 23.09 4.28 35.40
N GLY A 68 22.38 5.41 35.32
CA GLY A 68 21.91 6.13 36.50
C GLY A 68 21.09 5.24 37.44
N GLU A 69 21.06 5.61 38.72
CA GLU A 69 20.33 4.87 39.76
C GLU A 69 18.82 5.16 39.76
N GLY A 70 18.38 6.24 39.11
CA GLY A 70 16.99 6.67 39.04
C GLY A 70 16.56 7.49 40.25
N THR A 71 17.52 8.07 40.97
CA THR A 71 17.31 8.96 42.13
C THR A 71 17.36 10.42 41.69
N LYS A 72 16.94 11.35 42.56
CA LYS A 72 17.01 12.81 42.25
C LYS A 72 18.41 13.27 41.86
N THR A 73 19.45 12.73 42.52
CA THR A 73 20.86 13.11 42.30
C THR A 73 21.54 12.28 41.21
N SER A 74 20.94 11.17 40.80
CA SER A 74 21.42 10.31 39.71
C SER A 74 20.23 9.84 38.86
N PRO A 75 19.56 10.73 38.11
CA PRO A 75 18.45 10.35 37.26
C PRO A 75 18.89 9.37 36.17
N MET A 76 17.94 8.65 35.58
CA MET A 76 18.15 7.78 34.42
C MET A 76 17.66 8.44 33.13
N THR A 77 18.12 7.96 31.98
CA THR A 77 17.50 8.29 30.69
C THR A 77 16.17 7.56 30.52
N LEU A 78 15.29 8.11 29.69
CA LEU A 78 14.01 7.48 29.35
C LEU A 78 14.21 6.10 28.68
N THR A 79 15.23 5.96 27.83
CA THR A 79 15.57 4.69 27.18
C THR A 79 15.94 3.62 28.21
N ALA A 80 16.80 3.96 29.19
CA ALA A 80 17.21 3.02 30.22
C ALA A 80 16.05 2.55 31.08
N VAL A 81 15.14 3.46 31.46
CA VAL A 81 13.93 3.09 32.22
C VAL A 81 13.04 2.16 31.41
N VAL A 82 12.72 2.51 30.17
CA VAL A 82 11.86 1.69 29.30
C VAL A 82 12.46 0.29 29.12
N GLN A 83 13.78 0.19 28.92
CA GLN A 83 14.47 -1.09 28.84
C GLN A 83 14.42 -1.87 30.17
N LYS A 84 14.61 -1.20 31.31
CA LYS A 84 14.51 -1.84 32.64
C LYS A 84 13.10 -2.36 32.89
N LEU A 85 12.06 -1.60 32.56
CA LEU A 85 10.66 -2.04 32.66
C LEU A 85 10.36 -3.23 31.73
N ALA A 86 10.94 -3.25 30.53
CA ALA A 86 10.78 -4.35 29.59
C ALA A 86 11.51 -5.64 30.02
N ASN A 87 12.73 -5.52 30.55
CA ASN A 87 13.61 -6.65 30.88
C ASN A 87 13.35 -7.21 32.28
N LYS A 88 13.01 -6.37 33.24
CA LYS A 88 12.75 -6.76 34.62
C LYS A 88 11.25 -6.74 34.89
N ARG A 89 10.53 -7.80 34.49
CA ARG A 89 9.25 -8.16 35.13
C ARG A 89 9.37 -8.36 36.65
N LYS A 90 10.62 -8.41 37.17
CA LYS A 90 11.00 -8.48 38.59
C LYS A 90 11.35 -7.13 39.23
N MET A 91 11.43 -6.00 38.50
CA MET A 91 11.68 -4.70 39.16
C MET A 91 10.46 -4.26 39.99
N LEU A 92 9.31 -4.79 39.60
CA LEU A 92 8.02 -4.65 40.24
C LEU A 92 7.76 -6.03 40.86
N ASP A 93 8.27 -6.27 42.07
CA ASP A 93 8.14 -7.58 42.70
C ASP A 93 6.63 -7.91 42.85
N PRO A 94 6.13 -9.08 42.39
CA PRO A 94 4.69 -9.33 42.24
C PRO A 94 3.90 -9.45 43.54
N LEU A 95 4.53 -9.22 44.69
CA LEU A 95 4.01 -9.60 46.01
C LEU A 95 3.26 -8.48 46.73
N GLU A 96 3.30 -7.25 46.24
CA GLU A 96 2.48 -6.15 46.76
C GLU A 96 1.83 -5.39 45.59
N GLU A 97 0.57 -4.95 45.77
CA GLU A 97 -0.21 -4.12 44.84
C GLU A 97 0.36 -2.69 44.74
N ASP A 98 1.67 -2.60 44.54
CA ASP A 98 2.39 -1.35 44.68
C ASP A 98 2.20 -0.44 43.48
N LYS A 99 2.26 0.85 43.75
CA LYS A 99 2.17 1.91 42.75
C LYS A 99 3.57 2.48 42.53
N TRP A 100 3.97 2.60 41.26
CA TRP A 100 5.26 3.14 40.87
C TRP A 100 5.08 4.46 40.15
N PHE A 101 6.01 5.39 40.40
CA PHE A 101 6.03 6.70 39.77
C PHE A 101 7.27 6.87 38.91
N LEU A 102 7.05 7.35 37.69
CA LEU A 102 8.09 7.81 36.79
C LEU A 102 7.97 9.31 36.61
N LEU A 103 8.93 10.06 37.15
CA LEU A 103 8.92 11.53 37.11
C LEU A 103 9.89 12.01 36.04
N LEU A 104 9.35 12.63 35.00
CA LEU A 104 10.13 13.15 33.88
C LEU A 104 10.39 14.63 34.10
N CYS A 105 11.66 15.02 34.03
CA CYS A 105 12.00 16.42 34.04
C CYS A 105 11.50 17.13 32.77
N GLY A 106 11.37 18.45 32.87
CA GLY A 106 10.86 19.37 31.88
C GLY A 106 11.82 19.66 30.74
N THR A 107 11.99 18.68 29.85
CA THR A 107 12.91 18.76 28.71
C THR A 107 12.30 18.05 27.50
N LYS A 108 13.04 18.06 26.39
CA LYS A 108 12.75 17.30 25.17
C LYS A 108 13.45 15.94 25.21
N TYR A 109 12.68 14.87 25.08
CA TYR A 109 13.17 13.51 24.91
C TYR A 109 13.00 13.09 23.44
N SER A 110 14.10 12.67 22.81
CA SER A 110 14.09 12.22 21.40
C SER A 110 13.82 10.71 21.23
N VAL A 111 13.24 10.06 22.23
CA VAL A 111 13.00 8.61 22.26
C VAL A 111 11.55 8.32 22.64
N PRO A 112 10.87 7.37 21.99
CA PRO A 112 9.47 7.09 22.26
C PRO A 112 9.26 6.44 23.64
N LEU A 113 8.14 6.76 24.29
CA LEU A 113 7.66 6.03 25.46
C LEU A 113 6.96 4.76 25.00
N ARG A 114 7.63 3.62 25.14
CA ARG A 114 7.10 2.31 24.74
C ARG A 114 6.92 1.42 25.96
N LEU A 115 5.68 1.05 26.27
CA LEU A 115 5.35 0.12 27.34
C LEU A 115 4.60 -1.07 26.77
N TRP A 116 4.99 -2.27 27.15
CA TRP A 116 4.36 -3.48 26.65
C TRP A 116 4.27 -4.62 27.65
N GLY A 117 3.28 -5.48 27.44
CA GLY A 117 2.99 -6.63 28.29
C GLY A 117 2.31 -6.23 29.60
N GLN A 118 1.92 -7.23 30.38
CA GLN A 118 1.32 -7.00 31.68
C GLN A 118 2.39 -6.50 32.65
N LEU A 119 2.28 -5.23 33.03
CA LEU A 119 2.93 -4.71 34.22
C LEU A 119 2.23 -5.33 35.43
N HIS A 120 3.01 -5.78 36.41
CA HIS A 120 2.48 -6.41 37.62
C HIS A 120 1.96 -5.38 38.63
N SER A 121 2.39 -4.13 38.50
CA SER A 121 2.09 -3.01 39.41
C SER A 121 1.39 -1.87 38.66
N SER A 122 0.75 -0.94 39.38
CA SER A 122 0.28 0.30 38.76
C SER A 122 1.47 1.21 38.45
N LEU A 123 1.45 1.87 37.29
CA LEU A 123 2.49 2.80 36.87
C LEU A 123 1.88 4.15 36.55
N VAL A 124 2.41 5.21 37.17
CA VAL A 124 2.07 6.60 36.90
C VAL A 124 3.30 7.30 36.32
N VAL A 125 3.17 7.83 35.11
CA VAL A 125 4.20 8.60 34.42
C VAL A 125 3.79 10.07 34.44
N LYS A 126 4.56 10.94 35.10
CA LYS A 126 4.25 12.37 35.24
C LYS A 126 5.37 13.22 34.63
N GLY A 127 5.01 14.20 33.80
CA GLY A 127 5.91 15.27 33.33
C GLY A 127 5.83 16.53 34.19
N ARG A 128 6.45 17.62 33.70
CA ARG A 128 6.47 18.98 34.28
C ARG A 128 7.29 19.17 35.55
N TYR A 129 8.29 18.32 35.78
CA TYR A 129 9.21 18.50 36.90
C TYR A 129 10.39 19.38 36.52
N ASP A 130 10.77 20.31 37.38
CA ASP A 130 12.03 21.03 37.24
C ASP A 130 13.22 20.05 37.30
N CYS A 131 14.21 20.26 36.43
CA CYS A 131 15.33 19.32 36.30
C CYS A 131 16.27 19.33 37.50
N ASP A 132 16.30 20.42 38.25
CA ASP A 132 17.20 20.63 39.38
C ASP A 132 16.47 20.38 40.70
N THR A 133 15.28 20.96 40.87
CA THR A 133 14.52 20.88 42.13
C THR A 133 13.59 19.67 42.21
N TRP A 134 13.20 19.11 41.06
CA TRP A 134 12.17 18.07 40.96
C TRP A 134 10.83 18.49 41.56
N GLU A 135 10.51 19.77 41.50
CA GLU A 135 9.20 20.32 41.84
C GLU A 135 8.32 20.36 40.58
N GLU A 136 7.05 19.98 40.71
CA GLU A 136 6.08 20.04 39.60
C GLU A 136 5.65 21.49 39.37
N SER A 137 5.61 21.92 38.10
CA SER A 137 5.21 23.28 37.74
C SER A 137 4.51 23.35 36.39
N ASP A 138 3.37 24.03 36.33
CA ASP A 138 2.62 24.24 35.08
C ASP A 138 3.35 25.12 34.05
N GLN A 139 4.41 25.82 34.44
CA GLN A 139 5.26 26.61 33.54
C GLN A 139 6.30 25.74 32.81
N ILE A 140 6.52 24.53 33.30
CA ILE A 140 7.51 23.60 32.76
C ILE A 140 6.82 22.66 31.77
N LYS A 141 7.50 22.33 30.67
CA LYS A 141 6.98 21.41 29.65
C LYS A 141 7.88 20.20 29.51
N THR A 142 7.26 19.03 29.47
CA THR A 142 7.93 17.77 29.14
C THR A 142 7.46 17.33 27.76
N GLU A 143 8.38 17.24 26.81
CA GLU A 143 8.10 16.84 25.43
C GLU A 143 8.76 15.50 25.10
N ILE A 144 8.01 14.58 24.50
CA ILE A 144 8.55 13.37 23.86
C ILE A 144 8.36 13.55 22.35
N ARG A 145 9.46 13.77 21.62
CA ARG A 145 9.45 14.04 20.19
C ARG A 145 10.22 12.99 19.40
N VAL A 146 9.58 12.37 18.42
CA VAL A 146 10.18 11.42 17.50
C VAL A 146 10.20 12.03 16.10
N ASP A 147 11.37 12.17 15.47
CA ASP A 147 11.50 12.93 14.21
C ASP A 147 11.04 12.17 12.94
N GLY A 148 10.69 10.88 13.04
CA GLY A 148 10.28 10.04 11.90
C GLY A 148 8.98 9.27 12.12
N ALA A 149 8.68 8.34 11.21
CA ALA A 149 7.46 7.54 11.28
C ALA A 149 7.39 6.66 12.53
N GLY A 150 6.24 6.70 13.20
CA GLY A 150 5.90 5.82 14.30
C GLY A 150 5.56 6.53 15.62
N PRO A 151 4.84 5.85 16.52
CA PRO A 151 4.30 6.47 17.71
C PRO A 151 5.36 6.92 18.72
N ALA A 152 5.23 8.17 19.17
CA ALA A 152 5.92 8.70 20.34
C ALA A 152 5.38 8.09 21.64
N LEU A 153 4.07 7.79 21.69
CA LEU A 153 3.44 7.02 22.75
C LEU A 153 2.99 5.64 22.23
N TRP A 154 3.56 4.56 22.75
CA TRP A 154 3.16 3.20 22.37
C TRP A 154 2.89 2.32 23.60
N LEU A 155 1.61 2.02 23.84
CA LEU A 155 1.14 1.20 24.95
C LEU A 155 0.49 -0.07 24.39
N ARG A 156 0.96 -1.25 24.83
CA ARG A 156 0.39 -2.51 24.36
C ARG A 156 0.32 -3.59 25.42
N GLY A 157 -0.88 -4.10 25.72
CA GLY A 157 -1.00 -5.19 26.69
C GLY A 157 -0.79 -4.76 28.14
N VAL A 158 -0.76 -3.44 28.40
CA VAL A 158 -0.48 -2.88 29.72
C VAL A 158 -1.77 -2.77 30.53
N LYS A 159 -1.64 -2.71 31.86
CA LYS A 159 -2.75 -2.56 32.79
C LYS A 159 -2.39 -1.50 33.84
N ASN A 160 -3.37 -0.69 34.27
CA ASN A 160 -3.23 0.28 35.36
C ASN A 160 -2.13 1.33 35.11
N VAL A 161 -2.04 1.84 33.88
CA VAL A 161 -1.05 2.85 33.47
C VAL A 161 -1.70 4.22 33.35
N ARG A 162 -1.13 5.21 34.04
CA ARG A 162 -1.56 6.61 33.96
C ARG A 162 -0.43 7.46 33.43
N ILE A 163 -0.72 8.34 32.47
CA ILE A 163 0.25 9.26 31.88
C ILE A 163 -0.29 10.67 32.02
N ARG A 164 0.52 11.56 32.63
CA ARG A 164 0.11 12.90 33.02
C ARG A 164 1.07 13.95 32.49
N ASN A 165 0.52 15.03 31.96
CA ASN A 165 1.24 16.29 31.70
C ASN A 165 2.47 16.14 30.79
N ILE A 166 2.36 15.34 29.72
CA ILE A 166 3.43 15.12 28.72
C ILE A 166 2.88 15.42 27.33
N ASP A 167 3.65 16.15 26.54
CA ASP A 167 3.34 16.43 25.14
C ASP A 167 4.11 15.46 24.22
N PHE A 168 3.39 14.74 23.36
CA PHE A 168 3.96 13.78 22.41
C PHE A 168 3.88 14.35 20.99
N PHE A 169 5.02 14.36 20.31
CA PHE A 169 5.18 14.84 18.94
C PHE A 169 5.79 13.76 18.06
N VAL A 170 5.24 13.57 16.88
CA VAL A 170 5.80 12.69 15.84
C VAL A 170 6.00 13.49 14.57
N GLY A 171 7.16 13.30 13.94
CA GLY A 171 7.51 13.91 12.68
C GLY A 171 6.66 13.41 11.53
N ASP A 172 6.96 13.92 10.34
CA ASP A 172 6.30 13.49 9.12
C ASP A 172 6.69 12.03 8.78
N GLY A 173 5.74 11.31 8.19
CA GLY A 173 6.00 9.98 7.64
C GLY A 173 6.89 10.06 6.39
N GLY A 174 7.78 9.08 6.23
CA GLY A 174 8.46 8.83 4.97
C GLY A 174 7.48 8.38 3.87
N GLN A 175 8.00 8.04 2.70
CA GLN A 175 7.18 7.73 1.52
C GLN A 175 6.19 6.57 1.78
N GLY A 176 4.89 6.85 1.71
CA GLY A 176 3.79 5.94 2.07
C GLY A 176 3.66 5.62 3.57
N GLU A 177 4.53 6.14 4.43
CA GLU A 177 4.51 5.88 5.87
C GLU A 177 3.56 6.83 6.59
N SER A 178 2.95 6.31 7.66
CA SER A 178 2.02 7.08 8.49
C SER A 178 2.73 7.78 9.64
N SER A 179 2.29 8.99 9.95
CA SER A 179 2.58 9.66 11.21
C SER A 179 1.47 9.37 12.21
N ILE A 180 1.82 8.76 13.34
CA ILE A 180 0.87 8.37 14.39
C ILE A 180 1.44 8.88 15.70
N ALA A 181 0.75 9.76 16.45
CA ALA A 181 1.33 10.30 17.69
C ALA A 181 1.25 9.29 18.84
N GLY A 182 0.08 8.66 19.02
CA GLY A 182 -0.16 7.67 20.07
C GLY A 182 -0.82 6.38 19.58
N PHE A 183 -0.40 5.26 20.16
CA PHE A 183 -1.02 3.95 19.97
C PHE A 183 -1.26 3.30 21.34
N VAL A 184 -2.49 2.88 21.59
CA VAL A 184 -2.89 2.11 22.78
C VAL A 184 -3.66 0.88 22.31
N GLY A 185 -3.15 -0.31 22.59
CA GLY A 185 -3.78 -1.54 22.14
C GLY A 185 -3.77 -2.65 23.19
N PHE A 186 -4.82 -3.48 23.23
CA PHE A 186 -4.91 -4.62 24.15
C PHE A 186 -4.69 -4.27 25.63
N SER A 187 -5.01 -3.04 26.05
CA SER A 187 -4.62 -2.51 27.37
C SER A 187 -5.85 -2.16 28.21
N SER A 188 -5.82 -2.36 29.53
CA SER A 188 -6.95 -2.02 30.42
C SER A 188 -6.58 -0.99 31.48
N GLN A 189 -7.56 -0.20 31.92
CA GLN A 189 -7.37 0.85 32.91
C GLN A 189 -6.20 1.80 32.57
N VAL A 190 -6.16 2.26 31.31
CA VAL A 190 -5.18 3.26 30.86
C VAL A 190 -5.79 4.64 30.92
N ALA A 191 -5.07 5.63 31.47
CA ALA A 191 -5.51 7.03 31.50
C ALA A 191 -4.46 7.97 30.93
N LEU A 192 -4.88 8.87 30.04
CA LEU A 192 -4.08 10.00 29.54
C LEU A 192 -4.70 11.30 30.06
N MET A 193 -3.93 12.10 30.80
CA MET A 193 -4.46 13.26 31.53
C MET A 193 -3.56 14.48 31.31
N GLY A 194 -4.11 15.57 30.77
CA GLY A 194 -3.29 16.76 30.44
C GLY A 194 -2.22 16.49 29.38
N VAL A 195 -2.44 15.50 28.52
CA VAL A 195 -1.51 15.04 27.49
C VAL A 195 -1.85 15.71 26.16
N SER A 196 -0.84 16.07 25.38
CA SER A 196 -1.01 16.49 23.98
C SER A 196 -0.44 15.45 23.03
N LEU A 197 -1.14 15.14 21.94
CA LEU A 197 -0.75 14.16 20.93
C LEU A 197 -0.73 14.84 19.55
N HIS A 198 0.45 15.02 18.97
CA HIS A 198 0.61 15.70 17.69
C HIS A 198 1.25 14.78 16.64
N ALA A 199 0.49 14.46 15.61
CA ALA A 199 0.99 13.76 14.44
C ALA A 199 1.44 14.75 13.36
N GLY A 200 2.55 14.41 12.71
CA GLY A 200 3.03 15.07 11.51
C GLY A 200 2.23 14.66 10.28
N ARG A 201 2.74 15.01 9.11
CA ARG A 201 2.13 14.69 7.82
C ARG A 201 2.28 13.21 7.51
N GLY A 202 1.29 12.61 6.88
CA GLY A 202 1.49 11.32 6.22
C GLY A 202 2.31 11.49 4.95
N GLY A 203 3.22 10.58 4.66
CA GLY A 203 4.05 10.70 3.44
C GLY A 203 3.33 10.24 2.18
N ASP A 204 3.61 10.88 1.05
CA ASP A 204 3.00 10.52 -0.23
C ASP A 204 3.40 9.11 -0.67
N GLY A 205 2.50 8.39 -1.33
CA GLY A 205 2.74 7.06 -1.87
C GLY A 205 3.68 7.09 -3.07
N LEU A 206 4.48 6.03 -3.23
CA LEU A 206 5.29 5.78 -4.42
C LEU A 206 4.43 5.60 -5.66
N ASP A 207 4.86 6.16 -6.79
CA ASP A 207 4.28 5.85 -8.08
C ASP A 207 4.54 4.39 -8.48
N GLY A 208 3.63 3.83 -9.25
CA GLY A 208 3.79 2.53 -9.89
C GLY A 208 4.82 2.62 -11.02
N ARG A 209 5.59 1.54 -11.22
CA ARG A 209 6.54 1.45 -12.33
C ARG A 209 5.80 1.29 -13.65
N GLU A 210 6.35 1.91 -14.68
CA GLU A 210 5.90 1.69 -16.05
C GLU A 210 6.22 0.26 -16.50
N GLY A 211 5.41 -0.26 -17.42
CA GLY A 211 5.66 -1.54 -18.04
C GLY A 211 6.97 -1.52 -18.83
N GLU A 212 7.74 -2.59 -18.74
CA GLU A 212 8.98 -2.73 -19.51
C GLU A 212 8.72 -3.22 -20.93
N SER A 213 9.57 -2.84 -21.88
CA SER A 213 9.54 -3.42 -23.21
C SER A 213 9.96 -4.88 -23.18
N TYR A 214 9.42 -5.68 -24.11
CA TYR A 214 10.01 -6.98 -24.42
C TYR A 214 11.27 -6.76 -25.26
N ASP A 215 12.41 -7.26 -24.79
CA ASP A 215 13.70 -7.23 -25.49
C ASP A 215 14.18 -8.69 -25.71
N PRO A 216 14.61 -9.09 -26.92
CA PRO A 216 14.73 -8.31 -28.16
C PRO A 216 13.41 -8.14 -28.95
N PRO A 217 13.33 -7.11 -29.83
CA PRO A 217 12.26 -6.98 -30.80
C PRO A 217 12.22 -8.20 -31.72
N ILE A 218 11.06 -8.86 -31.78
CA ILE A 218 10.88 -10.06 -32.56
C ILE A 218 10.43 -9.65 -33.97
N SER A 219 11.38 -9.42 -34.88
CA SER A 219 11.06 -9.18 -36.28
C SER A 219 11.83 -10.15 -37.17
N LEU A 220 11.20 -11.28 -37.44
CA LEU A 220 11.58 -12.16 -38.53
C LEU A 220 10.42 -12.06 -39.52
N GLY A 221 10.65 -11.37 -40.63
CA GLY A 221 9.68 -11.34 -41.73
C GLY A 221 9.53 -12.74 -42.34
N GLY A 222 8.39 -13.01 -42.95
CA GLY A 222 8.22 -14.23 -43.73
C GLY A 222 9.23 -14.28 -44.88
N GLY A 223 9.74 -15.48 -45.18
CA GLY A 223 10.66 -15.66 -46.30
C GLY A 223 9.98 -15.40 -47.64
N ASP A 224 10.68 -14.80 -48.59
CA ASP A 224 10.22 -14.71 -49.97
C ASP A 224 10.16 -16.10 -50.60
N GLY A 225 9.22 -16.32 -51.52
CA GLY A 225 9.24 -17.49 -52.39
C GLY A 225 10.44 -17.48 -53.34
N VAL A 226 10.95 -18.65 -53.71
CA VAL A 226 12.09 -18.78 -54.64
C VAL A 226 11.77 -19.82 -55.71
N GLY A 227 11.56 -19.35 -56.95
CA GLY A 227 11.22 -20.19 -58.09
C GLY A 227 9.88 -20.90 -57.89
N VAL A 228 9.95 -22.19 -57.55
CA VAL A 228 8.79 -23.06 -57.27
C VAL A 228 8.62 -23.35 -55.77
N GLN A 229 9.58 -22.96 -54.93
CA GLN A 229 9.54 -23.21 -53.50
C GLN A 229 8.87 -22.04 -52.77
N GLY A 230 7.80 -22.34 -52.03
CA GLY A 230 7.12 -21.39 -51.16
C GLY A 230 8.06 -20.85 -50.09
N GLY A 231 7.89 -19.58 -49.76
CA GLY A 231 8.65 -18.91 -48.72
C GLY A 231 8.38 -19.51 -47.35
N LYS A 232 9.43 -19.64 -46.52
CA LYS A 232 9.27 -20.17 -45.16
C LYS A 232 8.54 -19.17 -44.27
N GLY A 233 7.57 -19.65 -43.50
CA GLY A 233 6.95 -18.88 -42.44
C GLY A 233 8.00 -18.45 -41.43
N ALA A 234 7.87 -17.23 -40.92
CA ALA A 234 8.79 -16.75 -39.92
C ALA A 234 8.64 -17.56 -38.61
N ILE A 235 9.77 -18.05 -38.08
CA ILE A 235 9.81 -18.77 -36.81
C ILE A 235 10.29 -17.80 -35.74
N CYS A 236 9.42 -17.45 -34.81
CA CYS A 236 9.70 -16.46 -33.80
C CYS A 236 9.89 -17.08 -32.43
N GLN A 237 10.89 -16.55 -31.71
CA GLN A 237 11.12 -16.93 -30.33
C GLN A 237 9.90 -16.50 -29.51
N ALA A 238 9.46 -17.36 -28.61
CA ALA A 238 8.13 -17.23 -28.05
C ALA A 238 7.98 -15.98 -27.15
N CYS A 239 6.88 -15.24 -27.31
CA CYS A 239 6.47 -14.17 -26.39
C CYS A 239 6.11 -14.81 -25.05
N ASN A 240 7.09 -14.96 -24.15
CA ASN A 240 6.95 -15.70 -22.89
C ASN A 240 6.44 -17.16 -23.07
N GLY A 241 6.84 -17.84 -24.14
CA GLY A 241 6.40 -19.22 -24.40
C GLY A 241 5.14 -19.34 -25.27
N ILE A 242 4.57 -18.22 -25.75
CA ILE A 242 3.49 -18.21 -26.76
C ILE A 242 4.10 -18.13 -28.16
N CYS A 243 3.80 -19.10 -29.02
CA CYS A 243 4.22 -19.11 -30.43
C CYS A 243 3.41 -18.10 -31.25
N VAL A 244 4.09 -17.33 -32.10
CA VAL A 244 3.56 -16.27 -32.97
C VAL A 244 4.11 -16.37 -34.40
N ASN A 245 4.25 -17.60 -34.90
CA ASN A 245 4.92 -17.95 -36.16
C ASN A 245 4.04 -17.70 -37.37
N GLY A 246 4.65 -17.24 -38.46
CA GLY A 246 4.00 -17.16 -39.75
C GLY A 246 3.81 -18.52 -40.44
N GLY A 247 2.91 -18.57 -41.42
CA GLY A 247 2.63 -19.77 -42.22
C GLY A 247 3.61 -19.94 -43.39
N ASP A 248 3.87 -21.18 -43.80
CA ASP A 248 4.66 -21.45 -45.01
C ASP A 248 3.85 -21.08 -46.26
N GLY A 249 4.50 -20.45 -47.24
CA GLY A 249 3.92 -20.18 -48.55
C GLY A 249 3.73 -21.46 -49.37
N GLY A 250 2.78 -21.43 -50.31
CA GLY A 250 2.50 -22.55 -51.20
C GLY A 250 3.57 -22.71 -52.29
N ASN A 251 3.94 -23.96 -52.59
CA ASN A 251 4.85 -24.25 -53.69
C ASN A 251 4.15 -24.05 -55.05
N GLY A 252 4.92 -23.65 -56.06
CA GLY A 252 4.54 -23.84 -57.46
C GLY A 252 4.83 -25.29 -57.86
N VAL A 253 3.93 -25.93 -58.62
CA VAL A 253 4.05 -27.28 -59.23
C VAL A 253 4.22 -28.51 -58.32
N SER A 254 3.41 -29.55 -58.58
CA SER A 254 3.52 -31.01 -58.26
C SER A 254 3.80 -31.48 -56.82
N SER A 255 4.47 -30.68 -55.99
CA SER A 255 4.56 -30.89 -54.55
C SER A 255 3.35 -30.24 -53.91
N GLN A 256 2.48 -31.07 -53.33
CA GLN A 256 1.21 -30.67 -52.72
C GLN A 256 1.37 -29.81 -51.45
N GLN A 257 2.48 -29.08 -51.27
CA GLN A 257 2.63 -28.19 -50.13
C GLN A 257 1.68 -27.00 -50.34
N LEU A 258 0.47 -27.17 -49.82
CA LEU A 258 -0.51 -26.12 -49.66
C LEU A 258 0.08 -25.01 -48.78
N PRO A 259 -0.21 -23.74 -49.08
CA PRO A 259 0.08 -22.67 -48.14
C PRO A 259 -0.53 -23.01 -46.77
N SER A 260 0.25 -22.87 -45.72
CA SER A 260 -0.23 -23.16 -44.37
C SER A 260 -0.75 -21.88 -43.73
N SER A 261 -1.71 -22.06 -42.82
CA SER A 261 -1.97 -21.02 -41.81
C SER A 261 -0.70 -20.76 -40.99
N GLY A 262 -0.66 -19.62 -40.29
CA GLY A 262 0.34 -19.38 -39.25
C GLY A 262 0.42 -20.57 -38.28
N MET A 263 1.62 -21.11 -38.05
CA MET A 263 1.82 -22.25 -37.16
C MET A 263 1.88 -21.80 -35.71
N ASP A 264 0.71 -21.45 -35.18
CA ASP A 264 0.55 -21.07 -33.77
C ASP A 264 -0.23 -22.15 -33.03
N ALA A 265 0.16 -22.44 -31.78
CA ALA A 265 -0.74 -23.05 -30.81
C ALA A 265 -1.99 -22.16 -30.52
N CYS A 266 -2.04 -20.96 -31.10
CA CYS A 266 -3.05 -19.92 -30.94
C CYS A 266 -3.93 -19.68 -32.17
N GLY A 267 -3.78 -20.47 -33.26
CA GLY A 267 -4.62 -20.38 -34.46
C GLY A 267 -4.26 -19.22 -35.39
N GLY A 268 -3.06 -19.26 -35.99
CA GLY A 268 -2.57 -18.23 -36.91
C GLY A 268 -3.47 -18.02 -38.14
N ALA A 269 -3.27 -16.88 -38.81
CA ALA A 269 -4.13 -16.46 -39.93
C ALA A 269 -4.11 -17.47 -41.08
N LYS A 270 -5.23 -17.56 -41.82
CA LYS A 270 -5.42 -18.57 -42.88
C LYS A 270 -4.39 -18.39 -44.00
N GLY A 271 -3.82 -19.50 -44.45
CA GLY A 271 -3.02 -19.53 -45.68
C GLY A 271 -3.87 -19.09 -46.89
N GLY A 272 -3.19 -18.55 -47.90
CA GLY A 272 -3.79 -18.20 -49.18
C GLY A 272 -4.34 -19.43 -49.91
N GLU A 273 -4.94 -19.22 -51.06
CA GLU A 273 -5.43 -20.30 -51.92
C GLU A 273 -4.52 -20.40 -53.13
N MET A 274 -4.21 -21.63 -53.55
CA MET A 274 -3.51 -21.86 -54.81
C MET A 274 -4.39 -21.42 -55.98
N ASP A 275 -3.76 -21.04 -57.08
CA ASP A 275 -4.45 -20.83 -58.34
C ASP A 275 -5.12 -22.14 -58.78
N ASP A 276 -6.44 -22.11 -58.99
CA ASP A 276 -7.14 -23.19 -59.67
C ASP A 276 -6.98 -23.03 -61.19
N ASP A 277 -7.02 -24.12 -61.95
CA ASP A 277 -6.95 -24.12 -63.43
C ASP A 277 -8.09 -23.31 -64.11
N HIS A 278 -8.83 -22.51 -63.34
CA HIS A 278 -9.99 -21.71 -63.74
C HIS A 278 -9.72 -20.20 -63.71
N GLY A 279 -8.46 -19.80 -63.48
CA GLY A 279 -7.95 -18.45 -63.77
C GLY A 279 -8.24 -17.42 -62.68
N SER A 280 -8.48 -17.85 -61.43
CA SER A 280 -8.73 -16.93 -60.32
C SER A 280 -7.45 -16.36 -59.69
N GLY A 281 -6.27 -16.91 -60.04
CA GLY A 281 -4.97 -16.48 -59.54
C GLY A 281 -4.72 -16.91 -58.10
N PRO A 282 -3.45 -17.00 -57.66
CA PRO A 282 -3.13 -17.32 -56.28
C PRO A 282 -3.58 -16.19 -55.34
N LYS A 283 -4.13 -16.54 -54.16
CA LYS A 283 -4.57 -15.56 -53.16
C LYS A 283 -3.51 -15.30 -52.10
N LYS A 284 -3.43 -14.05 -51.64
CA LYS A 284 -2.57 -13.62 -50.53
C LYS A 284 -2.95 -14.39 -49.26
N GLY A 285 -1.96 -14.68 -48.40
CA GLY A 285 -2.23 -15.12 -47.03
C GLY A 285 -2.91 -14.01 -46.23
N GLU A 286 -3.76 -14.40 -45.28
CA GLU A 286 -4.44 -13.44 -44.39
C GLU A 286 -3.43 -12.81 -43.42
N ASP A 287 -3.61 -11.53 -43.12
CA ASP A 287 -2.81 -10.85 -42.10
C ASP A 287 -3.22 -11.36 -40.70
N GLY A 288 -2.25 -11.48 -39.81
CA GLY A 288 -2.45 -11.89 -38.42
C GLY A 288 -3.30 -10.87 -37.66
N ALA A 289 -4.21 -11.35 -36.82
CA ALA A 289 -4.99 -10.48 -35.94
C ALA A 289 -4.07 -9.77 -34.93
N HIS A 290 -4.36 -8.49 -34.67
CA HIS A 290 -3.70 -7.74 -33.60
C HIS A 290 -4.01 -8.33 -32.23
N GLY A 291 -3.04 -8.23 -31.32
CA GLY A 291 -3.22 -8.54 -29.92
C GLY A 291 -4.20 -7.58 -29.26
N VAL A 292 -4.92 -8.08 -28.26
CA VAL A 292 -5.87 -7.31 -27.47
C VAL A 292 -5.08 -6.50 -26.42
N PRO A 293 -5.38 -5.20 -26.23
CA PRO A 293 -4.80 -4.43 -25.14
C PRO A 293 -5.10 -5.04 -23.77
N GLY A 294 -4.14 -4.99 -22.86
CA GLY A 294 -4.32 -5.43 -21.49
C GLY A 294 -5.31 -4.53 -20.74
N ALA A 295 -6.08 -5.11 -19.81
CA ALA A 295 -7.00 -4.34 -19.00
C ALA A 295 -6.25 -3.38 -18.05
N GLY A 296 -6.76 -2.17 -17.88
CA GLY A 296 -6.26 -1.24 -16.87
C GLY A 296 -6.53 -1.74 -15.45
N GLY A 297 -5.59 -1.47 -14.56
CA GLY A 297 -5.65 -1.85 -13.15
C GLY A 297 -6.88 -1.28 -12.47
N LYS A 298 -7.46 -2.09 -11.58
CA LYS A 298 -8.63 -1.69 -10.78
C LYS A 298 -8.23 -1.09 -9.44
N ARG A 299 -9.04 -0.14 -8.96
CA ARG A 299 -8.87 0.40 -7.62
C ARG A 299 -9.11 -0.71 -6.59
N LYS A 300 -8.27 -0.75 -5.56
CA LYS A 300 -8.50 -1.61 -4.40
C LYS A 300 -9.11 -0.76 -3.28
N ASN A 301 -10.29 -1.14 -2.81
CA ASN A 301 -10.90 -0.47 -1.66
C ASN A 301 -9.96 -0.59 -0.45
N GLY A 302 -9.75 0.53 0.24
CA GLY A 302 -8.90 0.60 1.41
C GLY A 302 -9.36 -0.35 2.52
N THR A 303 -8.66 -1.46 2.71
CA THR A 303 -8.83 -2.33 3.88
C THR A 303 -7.76 -1.93 4.88
N LEU A 304 -8.19 -1.33 5.98
CA LEU A 304 -7.27 -0.96 7.05
C LEU A 304 -6.77 -2.21 7.74
N THR A 305 -5.47 -2.50 7.59
CA THR A 305 -4.84 -3.60 8.31
C THR A 305 -3.90 -3.02 9.34
N ILE A 306 -4.22 -3.19 10.62
CA ILE A 306 -3.30 -2.94 11.72
C ILE A 306 -2.48 -4.21 11.92
N ASN A 307 -1.20 -4.16 11.57
CA ASN A 307 -0.33 -5.31 11.77
C ASN A 307 -0.01 -5.52 13.26
N GLN A 308 0.72 -6.59 13.57
CA GLN A 308 1.07 -6.93 14.95
C GLN A 308 1.91 -5.86 15.68
N HIS A 309 2.50 -4.89 14.97
CA HIS A 309 3.26 -3.77 15.53
C HIS A 309 2.41 -2.50 15.72
N GLY A 310 1.12 -2.54 15.37
CA GLY A 310 0.26 -1.37 15.39
C GLY A 310 0.40 -0.50 14.14
N LEU A 311 1.15 -0.95 13.13
CA LEU A 311 1.35 -0.21 11.88
C LEU A 311 0.17 -0.43 10.94
N LEU A 312 -0.32 0.67 10.37
CA LEU A 312 -1.40 0.68 9.40
C LEU A 312 -0.83 0.40 8.02
N VAL A 313 -1.32 -0.67 7.39
CA VAL A 313 -0.96 -1.03 6.02
C VAL A 313 -2.19 -0.82 5.14
N LEU A 314 -1.99 -0.06 4.05
CA LEU A 314 -3.01 0.22 3.05
C LEU A 314 -2.68 -0.53 1.75
N PRO A 315 -3.69 -1.03 1.04
CA PRO A 315 -3.47 -1.66 -0.25
C PRO A 315 -2.95 -0.65 -1.28
N SER A 316 -2.03 -1.08 -2.13
CA SER A 316 -1.68 -0.37 -3.38
C SER A 316 -2.80 -0.50 -4.41
N GLY A 317 -2.78 0.34 -5.44
CA GLY A 317 -3.54 0.11 -6.67
C GLY A 317 -3.25 -1.28 -7.25
N ALA A 318 -4.19 -1.85 -8.02
CA ALA A 318 -3.88 -3.05 -8.79
C ALA A 318 -3.01 -2.68 -10.00
N ASP A 319 -2.13 -3.60 -10.38
CA ASP A 319 -1.42 -3.53 -11.65
C ASP A 319 -2.41 -3.68 -12.81
N GLY A 320 -2.03 -3.23 -14.00
CA GLY A 320 -2.74 -3.59 -15.22
C GLY A 320 -2.55 -5.06 -15.60
N GLU A 321 -3.02 -5.43 -16.77
CA GLU A 321 -2.75 -6.73 -17.38
C GLU A 321 -1.80 -6.59 -18.57
N ASP A 322 -1.03 -7.63 -18.86
CA ASP A 322 -0.18 -7.63 -20.07
C ASP A 322 -1.08 -7.62 -21.31
N GLY A 323 -0.64 -6.95 -22.37
CA GLY A 323 -1.28 -7.05 -23.67
C GLY A 323 -1.09 -8.45 -24.25
N SER A 324 -2.06 -8.93 -25.04
CA SER A 324 -1.88 -10.22 -25.70
C SER A 324 -0.92 -10.10 -26.88
N PRO A 325 -0.19 -11.17 -27.23
CA PRO A 325 0.53 -11.23 -28.50
C PRO A 325 -0.43 -11.09 -29.69
N GLY A 326 0.08 -10.60 -30.82
CA GLY A 326 -0.58 -10.70 -32.11
C GLY A 326 -0.36 -12.08 -32.74
N MET A 327 -1.21 -12.44 -33.70
CA MET A 327 -1.12 -13.74 -34.40
C MET A 327 -0.13 -13.67 -35.57
N GLY A 328 0.45 -14.82 -35.94
CA GLY A 328 1.24 -14.94 -37.16
C GLY A 328 0.37 -14.81 -38.43
N GLY A 329 0.96 -14.26 -39.50
CA GLY A 329 0.31 -14.17 -40.81
C GLY A 329 0.28 -15.50 -41.55
N GLY A 330 -0.69 -15.69 -42.46
CA GLY A 330 -0.78 -16.87 -43.32
C GLY A 330 0.21 -16.84 -44.48
N GLY A 331 0.65 -18.01 -44.97
CA GLY A 331 1.47 -18.08 -46.19
C GLY A 331 0.66 -17.78 -47.45
N GLY A 332 1.28 -17.19 -48.48
CA GLY A 332 0.63 -16.89 -49.76
C GLY A 332 0.48 -18.12 -50.67
N GLY A 333 -0.52 -18.12 -51.55
CA GLY A 333 -0.73 -19.19 -52.53
C GLY A 333 0.34 -19.26 -53.62
N GLY A 334 0.71 -20.49 -54.01
CA GLY A 334 1.49 -20.78 -55.22
C GLY A 334 0.60 -21.00 -56.46
N THR A 335 1.21 -21.16 -57.64
CA THR A 335 0.49 -21.38 -58.90
C THR A 335 0.61 -22.82 -59.38
N TYR A 336 -0.43 -23.32 -60.06
CA TYR A 336 -0.49 -24.70 -60.56
C TYR A 336 0.25 -24.91 -61.90
N ILE A 337 0.60 -23.82 -62.60
CA ILE A 337 1.22 -23.87 -63.94
C ILE A 337 2.69 -24.28 -63.85
N SER A 338 3.09 -25.22 -64.71
CA SER A 338 4.45 -25.79 -64.78
C SER A 338 5.52 -24.69 -64.83
N GLY A 339 6.36 -24.59 -63.80
CA GLY A 339 7.46 -23.63 -63.72
C GLY A 339 7.07 -22.22 -63.27
N SER A 340 5.88 -22.03 -62.71
CA SER A 340 5.37 -20.70 -62.33
C SER A 340 5.11 -20.57 -60.82
N GLY A 341 5.32 -19.36 -60.29
CA GLY A 341 4.64 -18.83 -59.11
C GLY A 341 4.75 -19.56 -57.76
N SER A 342 5.65 -19.17 -56.84
CA SER A 342 5.64 -19.62 -55.45
C SER A 342 5.12 -18.55 -54.49
N GLY A 343 4.33 -18.91 -53.48
CA GLY A 343 3.81 -17.97 -52.50
C GLY A 343 4.84 -17.56 -51.44
N GLY A 344 4.72 -16.34 -50.90
CA GLY A 344 5.59 -15.87 -49.81
C GLY A 344 5.16 -16.40 -48.44
N GLY A 345 6.09 -16.55 -47.50
CA GLY A 345 5.79 -16.97 -46.12
C GLY A 345 5.10 -15.87 -45.31
N GLY A 346 4.33 -16.23 -44.29
CA GLY A 346 3.73 -15.30 -43.35
C GLY A 346 4.74 -14.68 -42.38
N GLY A 347 4.50 -13.46 -41.95
CA GLY A 347 5.29 -12.77 -40.92
C GLY A 347 4.86 -13.15 -39.50
N CYS A 348 5.75 -12.96 -38.52
CA CYS A 348 5.43 -13.25 -37.12
C CYS A 348 4.52 -12.20 -36.47
N GLY A 349 3.69 -12.63 -35.52
CA GLY A 349 3.00 -11.72 -34.62
C GLY A 349 3.96 -11.02 -33.65
N GLY A 350 3.65 -9.78 -33.28
CA GLY A 350 4.40 -9.01 -32.28
C GLY A 350 4.00 -9.41 -30.84
N CYS A 351 4.93 -9.32 -29.90
CA CYS A 351 4.61 -9.52 -28.48
C CYS A 351 3.74 -8.38 -27.93
N GLY A 352 2.77 -8.72 -27.09
CA GLY A 352 2.02 -7.71 -26.35
C GLY A 352 2.92 -6.95 -25.38
N GLY A 353 2.55 -5.73 -24.98
CA GLY A 353 3.31 -4.91 -24.06
C GLY A 353 3.09 -5.31 -22.60
N LYS A 354 4.09 -5.05 -21.74
CA LYS A 354 3.97 -5.31 -20.29
C LYS A 354 3.04 -4.33 -19.62
N LYS A 355 2.34 -4.79 -18.59
CA LYS A 355 1.51 -3.96 -17.70
C LYS A 355 2.31 -2.91 -16.93
N GLY A 356 1.64 -1.82 -16.59
CA GLY A 356 2.10 -0.89 -15.56
C GLY A 356 1.70 -1.36 -14.15
N GLU A 357 2.56 -1.08 -13.16
CA GLU A 357 2.31 -1.41 -11.76
C GLU A 357 1.34 -0.41 -11.10
N GLY A 358 0.60 -0.87 -10.08
CA GLY A 358 -0.27 -0.01 -9.29
C GLY A 358 0.49 0.93 -8.34
N GLY A 359 0.03 2.18 -8.25
CA GLY A 359 0.56 3.19 -7.33
C GLY A 359 0.39 2.79 -5.86
N LYS A 360 1.35 3.17 -5.01
CA LYS A 360 1.31 2.89 -3.58
C LYS A 360 0.45 3.90 -2.85
N SER A 361 -0.05 3.50 -1.70
CA SER A 361 -0.94 4.30 -0.86
C SER A 361 -0.19 5.43 -0.14
N GLY A 362 -0.90 6.52 0.12
CA GLY A 362 -0.42 7.62 0.95
C GLY A 362 -0.53 7.32 2.44
N GLY A 363 0.44 7.79 3.21
CA GLY A 363 0.51 7.63 4.66
C GLY A 363 -0.56 8.42 5.41
N TRP A 364 -0.94 7.95 6.59
CA TRP A 364 -1.96 8.59 7.43
C TRP A 364 -1.34 9.61 8.38
N SER A 365 -2.15 10.54 8.86
CA SER A 365 -1.84 11.40 10.00
C SER A 365 -2.84 11.14 11.12
N ILE A 366 -2.39 10.53 12.22
CA ILE A 366 -3.29 10.05 13.28
C ILE A 366 -2.84 10.50 14.65
N GLY A 367 -3.72 11.17 15.37
CA GLY A 367 -3.43 11.61 16.74
C GLY A 367 -3.33 10.42 17.69
N LEU A 368 -4.37 9.59 17.75
CA LEU A 368 -4.45 8.46 18.67
C LEU A 368 -5.11 7.25 18.03
N VAL A 369 -4.51 6.08 18.19
CA VAL A 369 -5.12 4.79 17.89
C VAL A 369 -5.49 4.06 19.19
N SER A 370 -6.76 3.73 19.37
CA SER A 370 -7.25 2.83 20.44
C SER A 370 -7.71 1.51 19.83
N PHE A 371 -7.03 0.41 20.14
CA PHE A 371 -7.20 -0.84 19.42
C PHE A 371 -7.51 -2.03 20.33
N LYS A 372 -8.60 -2.74 20.00
CA LYS A 372 -8.99 -4.09 20.44
C LYS A 372 -8.92 -4.35 21.95
N ASN A 373 -10.10 -4.44 22.58
CA ASN A 373 -10.28 -4.67 24.02
C ASN A 373 -9.45 -3.69 24.86
N THR A 374 -9.36 -2.45 24.41
CA THR A 374 -8.68 -1.38 25.13
C THR A 374 -9.67 -0.58 25.95
N GLU A 375 -9.39 -0.42 27.25
CA GLU A 375 -10.09 0.49 28.16
C GLU A 375 -9.19 1.70 28.39
N LEU A 376 -9.56 2.82 27.75
CA LEU A 376 -8.77 4.04 27.72
C LEU A 376 -9.64 5.22 28.16
N SER A 377 -9.13 6.02 29.09
CA SER A 377 -9.73 7.28 29.51
C SER A 377 -8.86 8.47 29.09
N LEU A 378 -9.47 9.47 28.49
CA LEU A 378 -8.83 10.72 28.06
C LEU A 378 -9.42 11.86 28.89
N ASP A 379 -8.56 12.61 29.58
CA ASP A 379 -8.95 13.78 30.36
C ASP A 379 -8.07 14.99 30.04
N ASN A 380 -8.67 16.10 29.64
CA ASN A 380 -7.92 17.32 29.27
C ASN A 380 -6.84 17.04 28.21
N VAL A 381 -7.17 16.22 27.20
CA VAL A 381 -6.25 15.80 26.15
C VAL A 381 -6.37 16.71 24.93
N LYS A 382 -5.24 17.10 24.35
CA LYS A 382 -5.18 17.83 23.08
C LYS A 382 -4.72 16.91 21.97
N ILE A 383 -5.36 16.96 20.81
CA ILE A 383 -5.00 16.13 19.67
C ILE A 383 -4.82 16.98 18.42
N GLY A 384 -3.58 17.03 17.92
CA GLY A 384 -3.21 17.67 16.66
C GLY A 384 -2.94 16.63 15.57
N ILE A 385 -3.53 16.84 14.40
CA ILE A 385 -3.30 16.03 13.20
C ILE A 385 -2.97 16.94 12.03
N ASN A 386 -2.14 16.45 11.11
CA ASN A 386 -1.73 17.16 9.91
C ASN A 386 -2.30 16.53 8.64
N LYS A 387 -1.90 17.06 7.48
CA LYS A 387 -2.25 16.54 6.17
C LYS A 387 -1.72 15.12 5.98
N ALA A 388 -2.59 14.22 5.54
CA ALA A 388 -2.21 12.89 5.11
C ALA A 388 -1.59 12.88 3.70
N GLY A 389 -0.85 11.82 3.39
CA GLY A 389 -0.14 11.69 2.11
C GLY A 389 -1.08 11.34 0.96
N ASN A 390 -0.81 11.86 -0.23
CA ASN A 390 -1.50 11.46 -1.44
C ASN A 390 -1.10 10.03 -1.85
N GLY A 391 -1.95 9.31 -2.55
CA GLY A 391 -1.55 8.06 -3.20
C GLY A 391 -0.71 8.32 -4.45
N GLY A 392 0.18 7.40 -4.76
CA GLY A 392 1.03 7.45 -5.95
C GLY A 392 0.24 7.20 -7.24
N LYS A 393 0.73 7.76 -8.34
CA LYS A 393 0.21 7.50 -9.69
C LYS A 393 0.41 6.03 -10.07
N GLY A 394 -0.52 5.44 -10.82
CA GLY A 394 -0.30 4.12 -11.44
C GLY A 394 0.61 4.22 -12.66
N GLY A 395 1.50 3.24 -12.84
CA GLY A 395 2.43 3.21 -13.97
C GLY A 395 1.72 2.98 -15.30
N GLU A 396 2.25 3.52 -16.40
CA GLU A 396 1.67 3.26 -17.72
C GLU A 396 2.04 1.85 -18.22
N GLY A 397 1.16 1.22 -18.97
CA GLY A 397 1.49 -0.01 -19.69
C GLY A 397 2.31 0.28 -20.95
N HIS A 398 3.24 -0.62 -21.27
CA HIS A 398 4.11 -0.47 -22.44
C HIS A 398 3.37 -0.80 -23.73
N ASP A 399 3.77 -0.20 -24.84
CA ASP A 399 3.23 -0.55 -26.16
C ASP A 399 3.61 -1.98 -26.56
N GLY A 400 2.73 -2.64 -27.32
CA GLY A 400 3.05 -3.93 -27.93
C GLY A 400 4.05 -3.77 -29.09
N GLN A 401 4.81 -4.82 -29.37
CA GLN A 401 5.72 -4.85 -30.51
C GLN A 401 4.94 -4.91 -31.83
N GLN A 402 5.52 -4.31 -32.87
CA GLN A 402 5.00 -4.43 -34.23
C GLN A 402 5.16 -5.87 -34.76
N GLY A 403 4.18 -6.35 -35.53
CA GLY A 403 4.28 -7.62 -36.24
C GLY A 403 5.27 -7.57 -37.43
N GLY A 404 5.82 -8.74 -37.78
CA GLY A 404 6.73 -8.90 -38.91
C GLY A 404 6.00 -8.84 -40.26
N PRO A 405 6.66 -8.31 -41.32
CA PRO A 405 6.07 -8.31 -42.66
C PRO A 405 5.96 -9.73 -43.24
N GLY A 406 4.97 -9.96 -44.11
CA GLY A 406 4.90 -11.16 -44.94
C GLY A 406 5.92 -11.14 -46.07
N GLY A 407 6.36 -12.32 -46.50
CA GLY A 407 7.26 -12.50 -47.63
C GLY A 407 6.55 -12.28 -48.98
N ASN A 408 7.33 -11.92 -49.98
CA ASN A 408 6.85 -11.76 -51.36
C ASN A 408 6.69 -13.11 -52.04
N GLY A 409 5.65 -13.25 -52.86
CA GLY A 409 5.60 -14.34 -53.84
C GLY A 409 6.59 -14.13 -54.97
N ALA A 410 7.02 -15.21 -55.64
CA ALA A 410 7.95 -15.19 -56.77
C ALA A 410 7.36 -15.88 -58.00
N GLY A 411 7.93 -15.66 -59.19
CA GLY A 411 7.51 -16.29 -60.45
C GLY A 411 7.73 -15.40 -61.67
N SER A 412 8.21 -15.98 -62.77
CA SER A 412 8.62 -15.25 -63.99
C SER A 412 7.46 -14.94 -64.95
N SER A 413 6.52 -15.88 -65.07
CA SER A 413 5.35 -15.84 -65.96
C SER A 413 4.07 -15.46 -65.20
N ILE A 414 3.87 -16.05 -64.02
CA ILE A 414 2.79 -15.75 -63.08
C ILE A 414 3.41 -15.70 -61.69
N LYS A 415 3.24 -14.57 -61.00
CA LYS A 415 3.77 -14.35 -59.65
C LYS A 415 2.87 -15.06 -58.63
N GLY A 416 3.47 -15.82 -57.71
CA GLY A 416 2.75 -16.32 -56.54
C GLY A 416 2.26 -15.16 -55.66
N ALA A 417 1.33 -15.43 -54.75
CA ALA A 417 0.82 -14.40 -53.86
C ALA A 417 1.75 -14.15 -52.67
N ASN A 418 1.71 -12.93 -52.13
CA ASN A 418 2.46 -12.59 -50.92
C ASN A 418 1.88 -13.30 -49.69
N GLY A 419 2.73 -13.50 -48.67
CA GLY A 419 2.27 -13.88 -47.34
C GLY A 419 1.56 -12.71 -46.63
N GLY A 420 0.79 -13.06 -45.60
CA GLY A 420 0.22 -12.10 -44.66
C GLY A 420 1.27 -11.56 -43.70
N SER A 421 1.13 -10.30 -43.29
CA SER A 421 1.91 -9.74 -42.19
C SER A 421 1.41 -10.31 -40.87
N GLY A 422 2.27 -10.41 -39.86
CA GLY A 422 1.81 -10.73 -38.52
C GLY A 422 1.12 -9.54 -37.85
N GLY A 423 0.25 -9.84 -36.90
CA GLY A 423 -0.45 -8.80 -36.13
C GLY A 423 0.47 -8.16 -35.10
N ASN A 424 0.36 -6.84 -34.91
CA ASN A 424 0.96 -6.14 -33.77
C ASN A 424 0.48 -6.71 -32.43
N GLY A 425 1.35 -6.74 -31.42
CA GLY A 425 0.95 -7.04 -30.05
C GLY A 425 0.07 -5.95 -29.45
N GLY A 426 -0.80 -6.33 -28.50
CA GLY A 426 -1.62 -5.37 -27.77
C GLY A 426 -0.79 -4.55 -26.78
N LYS A 427 -1.15 -3.29 -26.54
CA LYS A 427 -0.55 -2.45 -25.47
C LYS A 427 -0.84 -3.06 -24.10
N GLY A 428 0.11 -3.01 -23.17
CA GLY A 428 -0.12 -3.37 -21.78
C GLY A 428 -1.10 -2.42 -21.09
N GLY A 429 -1.88 -2.91 -20.15
CA GLY A 429 -2.77 -2.08 -19.35
C GLY A 429 -1.99 -1.24 -18.32
N SER A 430 -2.39 0.01 -18.11
CA SER A 430 -1.82 0.86 -17.06
C SER A 430 -2.26 0.42 -15.66
N GLY A 431 -1.45 0.70 -14.64
CA GLY A 431 -1.77 0.45 -13.24
C GLY A 431 -2.77 1.45 -12.66
N ALA A 432 -3.52 1.03 -11.64
CA ALA A 432 -4.40 1.91 -10.87
C ALA A 432 -3.60 2.85 -9.96
N GLY A 433 -4.16 4.02 -9.66
CA GLY A 433 -3.60 4.92 -8.66
C GLY A 433 -3.73 4.36 -7.23
N GLY A 434 -2.79 4.71 -6.37
CA GLY A 434 -2.83 4.37 -4.95
C GLY A 434 -3.86 5.20 -4.18
N PRO A 435 -4.46 4.69 -3.10
CA PRO A 435 -5.37 5.48 -2.27
C PRO A 435 -4.64 6.56 -1.47
N GLY A 436 -5.30 7.70 -1.25
CA GLY A 436 -4.83 8.74 -0.35
C GLY A 436 -4.95 8.35 1.12
N GLY A 437 -4.07 8.89 1.95
CA GLY A 437 -4.08 8.67 3.39
C GLY A 437 -5.18 9.44 4.11
N PHE A 438 -5.56 8.97 5.29
CA PHE A 438 -6.58 9.61 6.13
C PHE A 438 -5.92 10.51 7.18
N SER A 439 -6.62 11.57 7.56
CA SER A 439 -6.25 12.43 8.68
C SER A 439 -7.30 12.25 9.78
N VAL A 440 -6.93 11.63 10.90
CA VAL A 440 -7.87 11.15 11.94
C VAL A 440 -7.41 11.52 13.34
N SER A 441 -8.23 12.25 14.10
CA SER A 441 -7.86 12.61 15.48
C SER A 441 -7.77 11.36 16.37
N ILE A 442 -8.86 10.59 16.48
CA ILE A 442 -8.89 9.33 17.24
C ILE A 442 -9.46 8.23 16.34
N LEU A 443 -8.66 7.19 16.12
CA LEU A 443 -9.05 5.98 15.41
C LEU A 443 -9.30 4.86 16.42
N CYS A 444 -10.50 4.31 16.46
CA CYS A 444 -10.82 3.19 17.37
C CYS A 444 -11.64 2.09 16.71
N ASN A 445 -11.54 0.86 17.23
CA ASN A 445 -12.56 -0.17 16.98
C ASN A 445 -13.77 0.06 17.90
N LYS A 446 -14.95 -0.41 17.48
CA LYS A 446 -16.20 -0.29 18.27
C LYS A 446 -16.09 -0.74 19.73
N THR A 447 -15.30 -1.78 20.02
CA THR A 447 -15.14 -2.32 21.38
C THR A 447 -14.00 -1.66 22.18
N SER A 448 -13.46 -0.53 21.72
CA SER A 448 -12.38 0.20 22.42
C SER A 448 -12.50 1.70 22.25
N GLN A 449 -13.74 2.19 22.28
CA GLN A 449 -14.00 3.61 22.35
C GLN A 449 -13.47 4.15 23.69
N PRO A 450 -12.63 5.19 23.69
CA PRO A 450 -12.14 5.77 24.91
C PRO A 450 -13.25 6.54 25.63
N ALA A 451 -13.23 6.54 26.96
CA ALA A 451 -13.98 7.51 27.75
C ALA A 451 -13.32 8.89 27.58
N MET A 452 -14.10 9.92 27.24
CA MET A 452 -13.56 11.23 26.86
C MET A 452 -14.09 12.34 27.77
N ARG A 453 -13.18 13.12 28.34
CA ARG A 453 -13.46 14.31 29.14
C ARG A 453 -12.52 15.44 28.70
N LYS A 454 -13.07 16.62 28.40
CA LYS A 454 -12.30 17.82 27.97
C LYS A 454 -11.27 17.54 26.85
N VAL A 455 -11.62 16.70 25.88
CA VAL A 455 -10.75 16.44 24.72
C VAL A 455 -10.92 17.56 23.70
N THR A 456 -9.80 18.14 23.26
CA THR A 456 -9.78 19.21 22.25
C THR A 456 -8.99 18.78 21.02
N TYR A 457 -9.41 19.26 19.85
CA TYR A 457 -8.83 18.92 18.56
C TYR A 457 -8.22 20.17 17.94
N GLU A 458 -6.93 20.16 17.67
CA GLU A 458 -6.23 21.29 17.08
C GLU A 458 -6.32 21.26 15.56
N GLU A 459 -6.62 22.40 14.95
CA GLU A 459 -6.67 22.56 13.50
C GLU A 459 -5.27 22.74 12.90
N ILE A 460 -4.44 21.69 12.94
CA ILE A 460 -3.12 21.71 12.29
C ILE A 460 -3.25 21.25 10.83
N GLY A 461 -4.13 21.86 10.04
CA GLY A 461 -4.20 21.57 8.60
C GLY A 461 -4.50 20.09 8.26
N GLY A 462 -5.37 19.44 9.04
CA GLY A 462 -5.82 18.06 8.80
C GLY A 462 -6.58 17.92 7.48
N TRP A 463 -5.86 17.71 6.38
CA TRP A 463 -6.40 17.42 5.06
C TRP A 463 -6.21 15.94 4.71
N ALA A 464 -7.19 15.35 4.05
CA ALA A 464 -7.04 14.04 3.47
C ALA A 464 -6.01 14.07 2.32
N GLY A 465 -5.36 12.94 2.11
CA GLY A 465 -4.58 12.69 0.91
C GLY A 465 -5.50 12.51 -0.29
N LYS A 466 -5.11 13.01 -1.46
CA LYS A 466 -5.79 12.67 -2.71
C LYS A 466 -5.40 11.26 -3.14
N GLY A 467 -6.31 10.50 -3.71
CA GLY A 467 -5.98 9.28 -4.43
C GLY A 467 -5.17 9.60 -5.67
N GLY A 468 -4.16 8.79 -5.94
CA GLY A 468 -3.32 8.92 -7.11
C GLY A 468 -4.11 8.70 -8.39
N PRO A 469 -3.76 9.35 -9.50
CA PRO A 469 -4.35 9.04 -10.79
C PRO A 469 -3.97 7.62 -11.23
N GLY A 470 -4.90 6.91 -11.88
CA GLY A 470 -4.53 5.75 -12.69
C GLY A 470 -3.90 6.21 -14.00
N GLY A 471 -3.18 5.32 -14.68
CA GLY A 471 -2.84 5.54 -16.08
C GLY A 471 -4.06 5.36 -17.00
N GLU A 472 -3.84 5.41 -18.31
CA GLU A 472 -4.93 5.31 -19.29
C GLU A 472 -5.77 4.03 -19.11
N GLY A 473 -7.10 4.18 -18.97
CA GLY A 473 -8.02 3.05 -18.77
C GLY A 473 -7.98 2.39 -17.37
N ALA A 474 -7.14 2.89 -16.45
CA ALA A 474 -7.04 2.42 -15.09
C ALA A 474 -7.80 3.32 -14.10
N ASP A 475 -8.20 2.76 -12.96
CA ASP A 475 -8.96 3.50 -11.97
C ASP A 475 -8.08 4.49 -11.18
N LYS A 476 -8.63 5.65 -10.83
CA LYS A 476 -8.07 6.54 -9.80
C LYS A 476 -8.14 5.85 -8.42
N GLY A 477 -7.12 6.07 -7.60
CA GLY A 477 -7.17 5.73 -6.18
C GLY A 477 -8.27 6.51 -5.44
N GLU A 478 -8.75 5.95 -4.33
CA GLU A 478 -9.72 6.62 -3.48
C GLU A 478 -9.05 7.80 -2.76
N ASP A 479 -9.74 8.94 -2.68
CA ASP A 479 -9.31 10.03 -1.81
C ASP A 479 -9.47 9.59 -0.34
N GLY A 480 -8.53 9.99 0.51
CA GLY A 480 -8.64 9.78 1.94
C GLY A 480 -9.77 10.61 2.56
N GLN A 481 -9.98 10.45 3.85
CA GLN A 481 -10.99 11.22 4.58
C GLN A 481 -10.38 11.91 5.79
N VAL A 482 -11.05 13.00 6.22
CA VAL A 482 -10.71 13.74 7.43
C VAL A 482 -11.77 13.43 8.49
N PHE A 483 -11.32 12.99 9.65
CA PHE A 483 -12.18 12.76 10.80
C PHE A 483 -11.66 13.53 12.00
N ARG A 484 -12.43 14.54 12.39
CA ARG A 484 -12.20 15.32 13.62
C ARG A 484 -13.04 14.70 14.72
N GLY A 485 -12.39 14.22 15.76
CA GLY A 485 -13.05 13.46 16.81
C GLY A 485 -12.82 11.96 16.73
N LEU A 486 -13.80 11.21 17.22
CA LEU A 486 -13.77 9.76 17.31
C LEU A 486 -14.25 9.12 16.02
N PHE A 487 -13.37 8.39 15.33
CA PHE A 487 -13.74 7.53 14.22
C PHE A 487 -13.70 6.06 14.66
N SER A 488 -14.88 5.43 14.66
CA SER A 488 -15.04 4.03 15.03
C SER A 488 -15.26 3.15 13.80
N PHE A 489 -14.46 2.09 13.65
CA PHE A 489 -14.62 1.09 12.59
C PHE A 489 -15.15 -0.27 13.09
#